data_AF-A0A924HN70-F1
#
_entry.id   AF-A0A924HN70-F1
#
_cell.length_a   1.000
_cell.length_b   1.000
_cell.length_c   1.000
_cell.angle_alpha   90.00
_cell.angle_beta   90.00
_cell.angle_gamma   90.00
#
_symmetry.space_group_name_H-M   'P 1'
#
loop_
_entity.id
_entity.type
_entity.pdbx_description
1 polymer ?
#
loop_
_entity_poly.entity_id
_entity_poly.type
_entity_poly.pdbx_seq_one_letter_code
_entity_poly.pdbx_strand_id
1 'polypeptide(L)'
;MLFQHLLVMRGDSMISKHWREDWIYEDNQILAFDKNDTWKRVILSANDIKGKWVHVDGKHQWQSNSDSPLPRCEYTERDDYNVLHRGNTLYLTKTGWMFEQDNKKVIRSESGDKLLAMEKGLEEFVKTDPKSFGYA
;
A
#
# COMPACT_ATOMS: atom_id res chain seq x y z
N MET A 1 3.32 8.44 -12.30
CA MET A 1 4.02 8.99 -11.12
C MET A 1 4.77 7.84 -10.45
N LEU A 2 5.92 8.09 -9.85
CA LEU A 2 6.71 7.07 -9.16
C LEU A 2 6.79 7.46 -7.69
N PHE A 3 6.30 6.61 -6.80
CA PHE A 3 6.55 6.76 -5.38
C PHE A 3 7.64 5.79 -4.95
N GLN A 4 8.72 6.35 -4.41
CA GLN A 4 9.80 5.61 -3.80
C GLN A 4 9.78 5.97 -2.32
N HIS A 5 9.64 4.98 -1.44
CA HIS A 5 9.88 5.22 -0.03
C HIS A 5 11.08 4.41 0.45
N LEU A 6 11.90 5.09 1.23
CA LEU A 6 13.13 4.60 1.80
C LEU A 6 13.02 4.81 3.31
N LEU A 7 13.10 3.73 4.08
CA LEU A 7 13.31 3.84 5.51
C LEU A 7 14.81 3.90 5.77
N VAL A 8 15.30 5.06 6.16
CA VAL A 8 16.71 5.32 6.48
C VAL A 8 16.83 5.49 8.00
N MET A 9 17.71 4.72 8.63
CA MET A 9 18.00 4.86 10.06
C MET A 9 18.94 6.05 10.27
N ARG A 10 18.67 6.93 11.24
CA ARG A 10 19.61 8.04 11.53
C ARG A 10 20.92 7.51 12.12
N GLY A 11 22.05 7.91 11.53
CA GLY A 11 23.40 7.57 12.01
C GLY A 11 24.02 6.31 11.38
N ASP A 12 23.27 5.61 10.54
CA ASP A 12 23.74 4.48 9.75
C ASP A 12 23.33 4.74 8.29
N SER A 13 24.25 4.61 7.33
CA SER A 13 23.92 4.77 5.90
C SER A 13 23.09 3.60 5.36
N MET A 14 22.77 2.61 6.19
CA MET A 14 21.97 1.45 5.84
C MET A 14 20.49 1.79 5.62
N ILE A 15 19.99 1.52 4.41
CA ILE A 15 18.56 1.51 4.07
C ILE A 15 17.95 0.22 4.62
N SER A 16 17.02 0.33 5.57
CA SER A 16 16.42 -0.84 6.22
C SER A 16 15.20 -1.38 5.47
N LYS A 17 14.45 -0.51 4.78
CA LYS A 17 13.33 -0.91 3.91
C LYS A 17 13.32 -0.09 2.62
N HIS A 18 13.09 -0.77 1.50
CA HIS A 18 12.89 -0.16 0.20
C HIS A 18 11.65 -0.75 -0.44
N TRP A 19 10.65 0.09 -0.72
CA TRP A 19 9.55 -0.26 -1.60
C TRP A 19 9.43 0.77 -2.73
N ARG A 20 9.05 0.27 -3.89
CA ARG A 20 8.81 1.03 -5.10
C ARG A 20 7.37 0.80 -5.50
N GLU A 21 6.65 1.87 -5.75
CA GLU A 21 5.31 1.82 -6.28
C GLU A 21 5.24 2.65 -7.57
N ASP A 22 5.06 1.94 -8.68
CA ASP A 22 4.88 2.54 -10.00
C ASP A 22 3.39 2.87 -10.17
N TRP A 23 3.06 4.16 -10.23
CA TRP A 23 1.71 4.66 -10.40
C TRP A 23 1.46 5.11 -11.83
N ILE A 24 0.49 4.50 -12.51
CA ILE A 24 -0.10 5.04 -13.74
C ILE A 24 -1.46 5.63 -13.35
N TYR A 25 -1.68 6.90 -13.72
CA TYR A 25 -2.93 7.59 -13.39
C TYR A 25 -4.09 6.90 -14.10
N GLU A 26 -5.06 6.41 -13.33
CA GLU A 26 -6.28 5.75 -13.82
C GLU A 26 -6.03 4.60 -14.81
N ASP A 27 -5.02 3.76 -14.54
CA ASP A 27 -4.77 2.59 -15.39
C ASP A 27 -5.97 1.64 -15.36
N ASN A 28 -6.50 1.34 -16.54
CA ASN A 28 -7.61 0.40 -16.70
C ASN A 28 -7.15 -1.04 -16.90
N GLN A 29 -5.84 -1.30 -16.96
CA GLN A 29 -5.27 -2.64 -17.05
C GLN A 29 -4.36 -2.90 -15.84
N ILE A 30 -4.81 -3.76 -14.91
CA ILE A 30 -4.03 -4.09 -13.73
C ILE A 30 -3.57 -5.55 -13.74
N LEU A 31 -2.41 -5.81 -13.13
CA LEU A 31 -2.06 -7.13 -12.64
C LEU A 31 -2.66 -7.27 -11.24
N ALA A 32 -3.74 -8.04 -11.12
CA ALA A 32 -4.39 -8.34 -9.85
C ALA A 32 -3.83 -9.64 -9.26
N PHE A 33 -3.38 -9.60 -8.01
CA PHE A 33 -2.98 -10.80 -7.28
C PHE A 33 -4.21 -11.66 -6.95
N ASP A 34 -4.10 -12.97 -7.12
CA ASP A 34 -5.16 -13.92 -6.76
C ASP A 34 -4.81 -14.66 -5.47
N LYS A 35 -3.90 -15.65 -5.56
CA LYS A 35 -3.29 -16.44 -4.47
C LYS A 35 -2.08 -17.20 -5.02
N ASN A 36 -1.28 -17.83 -4.15
CA ASN A 36 -0.16 -18.72 -4.53
C ASN A 36 0.78 -18.08 -5.57
N ASP A 37 1.22 -16.85 -5.32
CA ASP A 37 2.14 -16.10 -6.20
C ASP A 37 1.65 -15.96 -7.66
N THR A 38 0.33 -16.03 -7.86
CA THR A 38 -0.31 -15.96 -9.18
C THR A 38 -1.00 -14.61 -9.39
N TRP A 39 -0.80 -14.06 -10.58
CA TRP A 39 -1.35 -12.77 -11.01
C TRP A 39 -2.24 -12.95 -12.24
N LYS A 40 -3.34 -12.20 -12.30
CA LYS A 40 -4.25 -12.15 -13.45
C LYS A 40 -4.25 -10.75 -14.02
N ARG A 41 -4.18 -10.64 -15.35
CA ARG A 41 -4.47 -9.36 -16.01
C ARG A 41 -5.97 -9.14 -15.97
N VAL A 42 -6.38 -8.01 -15.43
CA VAL A 42 -7.78 -7.62 -15.33
C VAL A 42 -7.92 -6.26 -16.01
N ILE A 43 -8.88 -6.18 -16.93
CA ILE A 43 -9.32 -4.90 -17.49
C ILE A 43 -10.45 -4.39 -16.59
N LEU A 44 -10.22 -3.28 -15.92
CA LEU A 44 -11.18 -2.66 -15.03
C LEU A 44 -12.13 -1.77 -15.84
N SER A 45 -13.41 -1.81 -15.47
CA SER A 45 -14.35 -0.79 -15.95
C SER A 45 -13.97 0.57 -15.35
N ALA A 46 -14.41 1.68 -15.94
CA ALA A 46 -14.15 3.02 -15.39
C ALA A 46 -14.61 3.17 -13.93
N ASN A 47 -15.61 2.40 -13.49
CA ASN A 47 -16.09 2.40 -12.11
C ASN A 47 -15.17 1.63 -11.14
N ASP A 48 -14.38 0.69 -11.68
CA ASP A 48 -13.53 -0.24 -10.92
C ASP A 48 -12.06 0.17 -10.91
N ILE A 49 -11.65 1.18 -11.70
CA ILE A 49 -10.30 1.76 -11.64
C ILE A 49 -10.00 2.13 -10.19
N LYS A 50 -9.01 1.45 -9.61
CA LYS A 50 -8.71 1.48 -8.18
C LYS A 50 -7.95 2.76 -7.85
N GLY A 51 -8.49 3.56 -6.92
CA GLY A 51 -7.92 4.85 -6.55
C GLY A 51 -8.91 5.99 -6.76
N LYS A 52 -9.49 6.54 -5.70
CA LYS A 52 -10.43 7.67 -5.80
C LYS A 52 -9.92 8.85 -5.00
N TRP A 53 -9.77 9.99 -5.65
CA TRP A 53 -9.63 11.27 -4.96
C TRP A 53 -11.00 11.71 -4.45
N VAL A 54 -11.07 12.01 -3.16
CA VAL A 54 -12.25 12.56 -2.50
C VAL A 54 -11.88 13.92 -1.92
N HIS A 55 -12.72 14.91 -2.21
CA HIS A 55 -12.57 16.28 -1.76
C HIS A 55 -13.80 16.67 -0.94
N VAL A 56 -13.67 16.68 0.39
CA VAL A 56 -14.78 16.98 1.32
C VAL A 56 -14.24 17.86 2.44
N ASP A 57 -14.93 18.97 2.74
CA ASP A 57 -14.60 19.89 3.84
C ASP A 57 -13.13 20.36 3.88
N GLY A 58 -12.56 20.63 2.71
CA GLY A 58 -11.16 21.07 2.57
C GLY A 58 -10.11 19.97 2.81
N LYS A 59 -10.54 18.71 2.96
CA LYS A 59 -9.66 17.54 3.02
C LYS A 59 -9.52 16.93 1.64
N HIS A 60 -8.29 16.64 1.25
CA HIS A 60 -7.98 15.93 0.02
C HIS A 60 -7.44 14.56 0.41
N GLN A 61 -8.22 13.52 0.11
CA GLN A 61 -7.85 12.15 0.42
C GLN A 61 -7.88 11.30 -0.83
N TRP A 62 -6.96 10.37 -0.93
CA TRP A 62 -6.94 9.36 -1.97
C TRP A 62 -7.05 7.98 -1.32
N GLN A 63 -7.93 7.13 -1.87
CA GLN A 63 -8.19 5.79 -1.33
C GLN A 63 -8.02 4.72 -2.39
N SER A 64 -7.38 3.60 -2.04
CA SER A 64 -7.34 2.39 -2.86
C SER A 64 -7.45 1.11 -2.04
N ASN A 65 -7.78 0.03 -2.74
CA ASN A 65 -7.72 -1.33 -2.20
C ASN A 65 -7.06 -2.26 -3.21
N SER A 66 -6.02 -2.99 -2.80
CA SER A 66 -5.38 -3.99 -3.64
C SER A 66 -5.07 -5.26 -2.89
N ASP A 67 -5.15 -6.38 -3.60
CA ASP A 67 -4.68 -7.65 -3.09
C ASP A 67 -3.18 -7.74 -3.32
N SER A 68 -2.47 -8.37 -2.39
CA SER A 68 -1.04 -8.63 -2.50
C SER A 68 -0.67 -10.00 -1.95
N PRO A 69 0.47 -10.55 -2.38
CA PRO A 69 1.07 -11.72 -1.74
C PRO A 69 1.43 -11.43 -0.28
N LEU A 70 1.79 -12.50 0.43
CA LEU A 70 2.24 -12.42 1.80
C LEU A 70 3.58 -11.66 1.88
N PRO A 71 3.83 -10.90 2.96
CA PRO A 71 5.15 -10.41 3.27
C PRO A 71 6.14 -11.58 3.35
N ARG A 72 7.39 -11.41 2.89
CA ARG A 72 8.36 -12.51 2.78
C ARG A 72 8.53 -13.34 4.06
N CYS A 73 8.59 -12.68 5.23
CA CYS A 73 8.77 -13.36 6.52
C CYS A 73 7.57 -14.25 6.88
N GLU A 74 6.38 -13.89 6.40
CA GLU A 74 5.14 -14.57 6.75
C GLU A 74 5.08 -15.98 6.16
N TYR A 75 5.73 -16.24 5.02
CA TYR A 75 5.82 -17.59 4.44
C TYR A 75 6.53 -18.61 5.35
N THR A 76 7.39 -18.14 6.27
CA THR A 76 8.12 -19.02 7.20
C THR A 76 7.45 -19.08 8.56
N GLU A 77 6.84 -17.98 9.01
CA GLU A 77 6.31 -17.86 10.36
C GLU A 77 4.82 -18.23 10.46
N ARG A 78 4.07 -18.18 9.34
CA ARG A 78 2.61 -18.35 9.33
C ARG A 78 2.12 -19.12 8.11
N ASP A 79 1.08 -19.92 8.33
CA ASP A 79 0.41 -20.74 7.31
C ASP A 79 -1.12 -20.58 7.33
N ASP A 80 -1.63 -19.63 8.11
CA ASP A 80 -3.06 -19.47 8.42
C ASP A 80 -3.80 -18.49 7.51
N TYR A 81 -3.13 -17.90 6.51
CA TYR A 81 -3.74 -17.05 5.47
C TYR A 81 -2.90 -17.02 4.19
N ASN A 82 -3.50 -16.61 3.06
CA ASN A 82 -2.87 -16.71 1.74
C ASN A 82 -2.98 -15.43 0.88
N VAL A 83 -3.70 -14.42 1.35
CA VAL A 83 -3.85 -13.12 0.67
C VAL A 83 -3.83 -11.99 1.70
N LEU A 84 -3.18 -10.87 1.35
CA LEU A 84 -3.37 -9.59 2.02
C LEU A 84 -4.30 -8.70 1.18
N HIS A 85 -5.43 -8.26 1.74
CA HIS A 85 -6.16 -7.12 1.18
C HIS A 85 -5.63 -5.85 1.83
N ARG A 86 -4.99 -5.02 1.04
CA ARG A 86 -4.36 -3.77 1.46
C ARG A 86 -5.25 -2.60 1.07
N GLY A 87 -5.93 -2.04 2.06
CA GLY A 87 -6.56 -0.73 1.95
C GLY A 87 -5.54 0.36 2.23
N ASN A 88 -5.48 1.38 1.39
CA ASN A 88 -4.58 2.50 1.57
C ASN A 88 -5.39 3.80 1.49
N THR A 89 -5.21 4.68 2.47
CA THR A 89 -5.74 6.04 2.44
C THR A 89 -4.60 7.03 2.63
N LEU A 90 -4.41 7.91 1.66
CA LEU A 90 -3.47 9.02 1.72
C LEU A 90 -4.25 10.30 2.00
N TYR A 91 -3.88 11.05 3.03
CA TYR A 91 -4.42 12.37 3.33
C TYR A 91 -3.36 13.43 3.06
N LEU A 92 -3.71 14.48 2.34
CA LEU A 92 -2.88 15.68 2.28
C LEU A 92 -3.11 16.51 3.54
N THR A 93 -2.03 16.85 4.25
CA THR A 93 -2.06 17.73 5.41
C THR A 93 -1.44 19.08 5.05
N LYS A 94 -1.56 20.08 5.94
CA LYS A 94 -0.95 21.40 5.72
C LYS A 94 0.57 21.34 5.58
N THR A 95 1.20 20.37 6.22
CA THR A 95 2.66 20.27 6.36
C THR A 95 3.25 19.05 5.65
N GLY A 96 2.43 18.17 5.06
CA GLY A 96 2.89 16.96 4.39
C GLY A 96 1.74 16.03 4.02
N TRP A 97 1.84 14.76 4.40
CA TRP A 97 0.78 13.78 4.18
C TRP A 97 0.72 12.74 5.29
N MET A 98 -0.46 12.17 5.51
CA MET A 98 -0.67 11.02 6.39
C MET A 98 -1.03 9.83 5.53
N PHE A 99 -0.44 8.68 5.82
CA PHE A 99 -0.73 7.43 5.14
C PHE A 99 -1.29 6.41 6.11
N GLU A 100 -2.49 5.92 5.82
CA GLU A 100 -3.23 4.97 6.62
C GLU A 100 -3.38 3.66 5.84
N GLN A 101 -3.10 2.55 6.50
CA GLN A 101 -3.13 1.22 5.89
C GLN A 101 -4.05 0.29 6.67
N ASP A 102 -5.00 -0.30 5.96
CA ASP A 102 -5.90 -1.33 6.43
C ASP A 102 -5.47 -2.66 5.82
N ASN A 103 -4.59 -3.39 6.49
CA ASN A 103 -4.08 -4.66 6.01
C ASN A 103 -4.91 -5.81 6.59
N LYS A 104 -5.71 -6.47 5.76
CA LYS A 104 -6.53 -7.62 6.13
C LYS A 104 -5.84 -8.91 5.71
N LYS A 105 -5.63 -9.82 6.67
CA LYS A 105 -5.13 -11.18 6.44
C LYS A 105 -6.33 -12.06 6.09
N VAL A 106 -6.33 -12.64 4.90
CA VAL A 106 -7.48 -13.38 4.36
C VAL A 106 -7.08 -14.78 3.91
N ILE A 107 -7.97 -15.73 4.23
CA ILE A 107 -7.98 -17.07 3.66
C ILE A 107 -8.92 -17.04 2.45
N ARG A 108 -8.35 -17.00 1.26
CA ARG A 108 -9.07 -17.05 -0.02
C ARG A 108 -9.22 -18.48 -0.50
N SER A 109 -10.46 -18.87 -0.81
CA SER A 109 -10.83 -20.19 -1.32
C SER A 109 -11.92 -20.08 -2.39
N GLU A 110 -12.30 -21.20 -3.00
CA GLU A 110 -13.40 -21.21 -3.99
C GLU A 110 -14.76 -20.89 -3.38
N SER A 111 -14.95 -21.16 -2.08
CA SER A 111 -16.16 -20.79 -1.35
C SER A 111 -16.17 -19.32 -0.91
N GLY A 112 -15.09 -18.58 -1.18
CA GLY A 112 -14.94 -17.16 -0.90
C GLY A 112 -13.80 -16.84 0.07
N ASP A 113 -13.79 -15.58 0.50
CA ASP A 113 -12.78 -14.98 1.36
C ASP A 113 -13.23 -15.01 2.82
N LYS A 114 -12.37 -15.52 3.71
CA LYS A 114 -12.55 -15.46 5.16
C LYS A 114 -11.51 -14.52 5.77
N LEU A 115 -11.97 -13.46 6.44
CA LEU A 115 -11.12 -12.56 7.22
C LEU A 115 -10.59 -13.29 8.45
N LEU A 116 -9.27 -13.31 8.61
CA LEU A 116 -8.61 -13.86 9.79
C LEU A 116 -8.27 -12.76 10.79
N ALA A 117 -7.61 -11.70 10.33
CA ALA A 117 -7.17 -10.59 11.16
C ALA A 117 -7.08 -9.31 10.33
N MET A 118 -7.05 -8.17 11.03
CA MET A 118 -6.87 -6.86 10.42
C MET A 118 -5.84 -6.07 11.22
N GLU A 119 -4.94 -5.41 10.51
CA GLU A 119 -3.92 -4.54 11.07
C GLU A 119 -4.09 -3.13 10.54
N LYS A 120 -3.97 -2.16 11.44
CA LYS A 120 -4.00 -0.74 11.14
C LYS A 120 -2.59 -0.17 11.17
N GLY A 121 -2.13 0.37 10.05
CA GLY A 121 -0.91 1.16 9.95
C GLY A 121 -1.24 2.64 9.84
N LEU A 122 -0.52 3.50 10.56
CA LEU A 122 -0.55 4.94 10.38
C LEU A 122 0.87 5.46 10.31
N GLU A 123 1.17 6.22 9.27
CA GLU A 123 2.46 6.85 9.04
C GLU A 123 2.27 8.33 8.70
N GLU A 124 2.89 9.21 9.49
CA GLU A 124 2.90 10.65 9.22
C GLU A 124 4.19 11.05 8.52
N PHE A 125 4.03 11.80 7.43
CA PHE A 125 5.14 12.38 6.68
C PHE A 125 5.01 13.89 6.71
N VAL A 126 6.02 14.55 7.27
CA VAL A 126 6.11 16.01 7.33
C VAL A 126 7.18 16.45 6.34
N LYS A 127 6.88 17.48 5.53
CA LYS A 127 7.89 18.11 4.68
C LYS A 127 8.97 18.70 5.58
N THR A 128 10.21 18.30 5.31
CA THR A 128 11.39 18.85 5.97
C THR A 128 12.31 19.48 4.94
N ASP A 129 13.22 20.33 5.39
CA ASP A 129 14.24 20.96 4.53
C ASP A 129 15.11 19.85 3.89
N PRO A 130 15.29 19.82 2.56
CA PRO A 130 16.23 18.89 1.91
C PRO A 130 17.61 18.82 2.57
N LYS A 131 18.12 19.92 3.13
CA LYS A 131 19.40 19.96 3.86
C LYS A 131 19.42 19.03 5.08
N SER A 132 18.27 18.73 5.68
CA SER A 132 18.16 17.82 6.82
C SER A 132 18.36 16.34 6.45
N PHE A 133 18.30 16.01 5.15
CA PHE A 133 18.74 14.73 4.60
C PHE A 133 20.20 14.74 4.16
N GLY A 134 20.93 15.84 4.37
CA GLY A 134 22.37 15.91 4.20
C GLY A 134 23.08 15.16 5.32
N TYR A 135 23.09 13.84 5.27
CA TYR A 135 24.03 13.01 6.02
C TYR A 135 24.67 11.98 5.07
N ALA A 136 26.01 12.04 5.05
CA ALA A 136 27.01 11.17 4.42
C ALA A 136 27.21 11.30 2.91
#